data_AF-A0A0D6M6Q8-F1
#
_entry.id   AF-A0A0D6M6Q8-F1
#
_cell.length_a   1.000
_cell.length_b   1.000
_cell.length_c   1.000
_cell.angle_alpha   90.00
_cell.angle_beta   90.00
_cell.angle_gamma   90.00
#
_symmetry.space_group_name_H-M   'P 1'
#
loop_
_entity.id
_entity.type
_entity.pdbx_description
1 polymer ?
#
loop_
_entity_poly.entity_id
_entity_poly.type
_entity_poly.pdbx_seq_one_letter_code
_entity_poly.pdbx_strand_id
1 'polypeptide(L)'
;MALISQVSLRSIVYYEFLQGHPARSAAANKCATFTEDVIRYSTVSRRYKRFESDDITSEDLPHSGRPTVDALKARPEADTRMLVKTLDCDQATIVKHLHGLGDSKIVSTWVPPELHRSDKACRVSIAESLFLCPHEKDFQEDIVTGDESWGPVRKRYTTAPMDPTRKTTTKTGKSRAAREEGSSMMLVGMLYHEFLRSDVTVTGDIYATQL
;
A
#
# COMPACT_ATOMS: atom_id res chain seq x y z
N MET A 1 22.46 25.17 -35.05
CA MET A 1 23.45 25.72 -34.11
C MET A 1 23.51 24.83 -32.89
N ALA A 2 24.70 24.36 -32.50
CA ALA A 2 24.85 23.40 -31.41
C ALA A 2 24.61 24.09 -30.07
N LEU A 3 23.52 23.74 -29.38
CA LEU A 3 23.25 24.19 -28.02
C LEU A 3 24.24 23.48 -27.09
N ILE A 4 25.12 24.24 -26.44
CA ILE A 4 26.10 23.69 -25.49
C ILE A 4 25.38 23.24 -24.23
N SER A 5 25.69 22.03 -23.77
CA SER A 5 25.10 21.48 -22.55
C SER A 5 25.51 22.27 -21.30
N GLN A 6 24.63 22.32 -20.31
CA GLN A 6 24.91 22.99 -19.03
C GLN A 6 26.13 22.40 -18.31
N VAL A 7 26.38 21.10 -18.46
CA VAL A 7 27.53 20.40 -17.89
C VAL A 7 28.83 20.89 -18.55
N SER A 8 28.85 20.96 -19.88
CA SER A 8 29.99 21.50 -20.64
C SER A 8 30.30 22.95 -20.24
N LEU A 9 29.25 23.75 -20.05
CA LEU A 9 29.39 25.13 -19.57
C LEU A 9 30.04 25.19 -18.19
N ARG A 10 29.64 24.34 -17.24
CA ARG A 10 30.23 24.28 -15.88
C ARG A 10 31.71 23.92 -15.94
N SER A 11 32.11 22.95 -16.76
CA SER A 11 33.51 22.57 -16.94
C SER A 11 34.37 23.72 -17.47
N ILE A 12 33.85 24.52 -18.41
CA ILE A 12 34.57 25.70 -18.91
C ILE A 12 34.65 26.78 -17.82
N VAL A 13 33.65 26.91 -16.92
CA VAL A 13 33.73 27.88 -15.79
C VAL A 13 34.86 27.46 -14.84
N TYR A 14 34.98 26.16 -14.60
CA TYR A 14 36.03 25.60 -13.76
C TYR A 14 37.42 25.77 -14.37
N TYR A 15 37.56 25.56 -15.68
CA TYR A 15 38.82 25.83 -16.39
C TYR A 15 39.27 27.29 -16.23
N GLU A 16 38.38 28.27 -16.43
CA GLU A 16 38.69 29.70 -16.25
C GLU A 16 39.08 30.03 -14.80
N PHE A 17 38.48 29.34 -13.82
CA PHE A 17 38.84 29.47 -12.42
C PHE A 17 40.28 28.97 -12.16
N LEU A 18 40.65 27.82 -12.73
CA LEU A 18 42.02 27.29 -12.64
C LEU A 18 43.06 28.17 -13.34
N GLN A 19 42.68 28.89 -14.39
CA GLN A 19 43.54 29.90 -15.04
C GLN A 19 43.74 31.16 -14.18
N GLY A 20 43.05 31.29 -13.04
CA GLY A 20 43.16 32.44 -12.14
C GLY A 20 42.41 33.69 -12.61
N HIS A 21 41.51 33.56 -13.60
CA HIS A 21 40.70 34.69 -14.05
C HIS A 21 39.61 35.02 -13.03
N PRO A 22 39.30 36.31 -12.79
CA PRO A 22 38.19 36.67 -11.92
C PRO A 22 36.84 36.34 -12.59
N ALA A 23 35.83 36.02 -11.78
CA ALA A 23 34.49 35.61 -12.25
C ALA A 23 33.86 36.54 -13.30
N ARG A 24 34.15 37.84 -13.23
CA ARG A 24 33.67 38.83 -14.20
C ARG A 24 34.32 38.66 -15.58
N SER A 25 35.63 38.45 -15.62
CA SER A 25 36.37 38.17 -16.85
C SER A 25 35.98 36.81 -17.42
N ALA A 26 35.82 35.79 -16.56
CA ALA A 26 35.37 34.47 -16.99
C ALA A 26 33.96 34.48 -17.62
N ALA A 27 33.02 35.27 -17.08
CA ALA A 27 31.71 35.46 -17.68
C ALA A 27 31.78 36.18 -19.03
N ALA A 28 32.60 37.24 -19.13
CA ALA A 28 32.79 37.99 -20.37
C ALA A 28 33.48 37.18 -21.47
N ASN A 29 34.55 36.45 -21.13
CA ASN A 29 35.28 35.55 -22.05
C ASN A 29 34.36 34.47 -22.62
N LYS A 30 33.43 33.97 -21.80
CA LYS A 30 32.44 32.99 -22.22
C LYS A 30 31.36 33.55 -23.14
N CYS A 31 30.77 34.69 -22.80
CA CYS A 31 29.79 35.33 -23.70
C CYS A 31 30.44 35.84 -24.99
N ALA A 32 31.76 36.09 -25.00
CA ALA A 32 32.51 36.43 -26.21
C ALA A 32 32.80 35.20 -27.11
N THR A 33 33.05 34.03 -26.51
CA THR A 33 33.37 32.78 -27.25
C THR A 33 32.15 32.04 -27.75
N PHE A 34 31.05 32.11 -27.00
CA PHE A 34 29.77 31.52 -27.37
C PHE A 34 28.81 32.69 -27.57
N THR A 35 28.46 32.97 -28.83
CA THR A 35 27.82 34.20 -29.36
C THR A 35 26.42 34.54 -28.84
N GLU A 36 26.07 34.13 -27.62
CA GLU A 36 24.80 34.35 -26.95
C GLU A 36 25.04 34.52 -25.44
N ASP A 37 24.13 35.15 -24.70
CA ASP A 37 24.29 35.36 -23.24
C ASP A 37 24.03 34.05 -22.47
N VAL A 38 24.95 33.09 -22.64
CA VAL A 38 24.75 31.68 -22.27
C VAL A 38 24.71 31.48 -20.75
N ILE A 39 25.42 32.30 -19.97
CA ILE A 39 25.44 32.21 -18.50
C ILE A 39 25.53 33.59 -17.87
N ARG A 40 24.55 33.92 -17.02
CA ARG A 40 24.60 35.15 -16.21
C ARG A 40 25.79 35.16 -15.24
N TYR A 41 26.36 36.34 -15.02
CA TYR A 41 27.42 36.58 -14.03
C TYR A 41 27.11 36.00 -12.64
N SER A 42 25.86 36.10 -12.18
CA SER A 42 25.43 35.56 -10.87
C SER A 42 25.66 34.05 -10.75
N THR A 43 25.45 33.30 -11.83
CA THR A 43 25.69 31.85 -11.89
C THR A 43 27.18 31.53 -11.84
N VAL A 44 28.02 32.30 -12.55
CA VAL A 44 29.48 32.16 -12.53
C VAL A 44 30.04 32.47 -11.15
N SER A 45 29.61 33.58 -10.52
CA SER A 45 30.03 33.97 -9.18
C SER A 45 29.65 32.92 -8.12
N ARG A 46 28.42 32.37 -8.18
CA ARG A 46 27.99 31.31 -7.26
C ARG A 46 28.82 30.03 -7.41
N ARG A 47 29.26 29.70 -8.64
CA ARG A 47 30.14 28.56 -8.92
C ARG A 47 31.56 28.80 -8.42
N TYR A 48 32.11 30.00 -8.60
CA TYR A 48 33.43 30.37 -8.06
C TYR A 48 33.48 30.21 -6.54
N LYS A 49 32.46 30.67 -5.82
CA LYS A 49 32.36 30.47 -4.36
C LYS A 49 32.34 29.00 -3.95
N ARG A 50 31.82 28.10 -4.80
CA ARG A 50 31.85 26.65 -4.57
C ARG A 50 33.22 26.05 -4.85
N PHE A 51 33.89 26.53 -5.90
CA PHE A 51 35.26 26.08 -6.22
C PHE A 51 36.27 26.54 -5.16
N GLU A 52 36.07 27.72 -4.57
CA GLU A 52 36.83 28.18 -3.40
C GLU A 52 36.62 27.30 -2.16
N SER A 53 35.49 26.57 -2.08
CA SER A 53 35.20 25.61 -1.02
C SER A 53 35.45 24.15 -1.44
N ASP A 54 36.31 23.91 -2.46
CA ASP A 54 36.66 22.60 -3.02
C ASP A 54 35.46 21.75 -3.53
N ASP A 55 34.29 22.36 -3.76
CA ASP A 55 33.12 21.69 -4.35
C ASP A 55 33.17 21.77 -5.89
N ILE A 56 33.89 20.83 -6.50
CA ILE A 56 34.09 20.72 -7.96
C ILE A 56 32.90 20.00 -8.64
N THR A 57 31.91 19.53 -7.88
CA THR A 57 30.83 18.71 -8.43
C THR A 57 30.06 19.45 -9.53
N SER A 58 30.04 18.86 -10.72
CA SER A 58 29.32 19.44 -11.87
C SER A 58 27.82 19.27 -11.72
N GLU A 59 27.36 18.37 -10.86
CA GLU A 59 25.96 18.07 -10.60
C GLU A 59 25.32 19.09 -9.65
N ASP A 60 23.99 19.22 -9.72
CA ASP A 60 23.25 20.00 -8.73
C ASP A 60 22.96 19.11 -7.52
N LEU A 61 23.06 19.68 -6.31
CA LEU A 61 22.70 18.98 -5.09
C LEU A 61 21.24 18.49 -5.16
N PRO A 62 20.91 17.35 -4.53
CA PRO A 62 19.54 16.87 -4.45
C PRO A 62 18.65 17.97 -3.86
N HIS A 63 17.54 18.23 -4.54
CA HIS A 63 16.63 19.31 -4.15
C HIS A 63 15.93 18.91 -2.84
N SER A 64 16.18 19.66 -1.76
CA SER A 64 15.48 19.48 -0.48
C SER A 64 14.05 19.99 -0.64
N GLY A 65 13.10 19.07 -0.79
CA GLY A 65 11.68 19.45 -0.79
C GLY A 65 10.73 18.39 -1.30
N ARG A 66 11.21 17.38 -2.04
CA ARG A 66 10.36 16.25 -2.45
C ARG A 66 10.70 15.01 -1.63
N PRO A 67 9.70 14.33 -1.04
CA PRO A 67 9.95 13.09 -0.32
C PRO A 67 10.51 12.06 -1.30
N THR A 68 11.67 11.51 -0.98
CA THR A 68 12.30 10.47 -1.79
C THR A 68 11.43 9.21 -1.74
N VAL A 69 11.27 8.57 -2.89
CA VAL A 69 10.48 7.34 -3.06
C VAL A 69 10.87 6.25 -2.04
N ASP A 70 12.16 6.19 -1.66
CA ASP A 70 12.69 5.22 -0.71
C ASP A 70 12.15 5.39 0.71
N ALA A 71 11.83 6.64 1.12
CA ALA A 71 11.28 6.91 2.45
C ALA A 71 9.83 6.41 2.59
N LEU A 72 9.09 6.32 1.47
CA LEU A 72 7.76 5.74 1.42
C LEU A 72 7.81 4.20 1.40
N LYS A 73 8.75 3.62 0.64
CA LYS A 73 8.95 2.17 0.57
C LYS A 73 9.36 1.53 1.89
N ALA A 74 10.05 2.28 2.76
CA ALA A 74 10.46 1.78 4.08
C ALA A 74 9.27 1.48 5.02
N ARG A 75 8.05 1.95 4.71
CA ARG A 75 6.88 1.86 5.60
C ARG A 75 5.57 1.55 4.83
N PRO A 76 5.44 0.35 4.22
CA PRO A 76 4.30 -0.01 3.38
C PRO A 76 2.96 -0.07 4.14
N GLU A 77 2.99 -0.31 5.46
CA GLU A 77 1.79 -0.44 6.29
C GLU A 77 1.41 0.88 7.02
N ALA A 78 2.17 1.96 6.83
CA ALA A 78 1.94 3.20 7.57
C ALA A 78 0.72 3.96 7.06
N ASP A 79 -0.11 4.42 8.00
CA ASP A 79 -1.21 5.32 7.68
C ASP A 79 -0.67 6.62 7.04
N THR A 80 -1.39 7.14 6.05
CA THR A 80 -0.99 8.34 5.30
C THR A 80 -0.79 9.54 6.22
N ARG A 81 -1.54 9.62 7.33
CA ARG A 81 -1.37 10.66 8.36
C ARG A 81 -0.04 10.56 9.12
N MET A 82 0.45 9.36 9.36
CA MET A 82 1.75 9.14 10.00
C MET A 82 2.89 9.49 9.05
N LEU A 83 2.71 9.19 7.76
CA LEU A 83 3.66 9.58 6.71
C LEU A 83 3.77 11.10 6.57
N VAL A 84 2.66 11.84 6.62
CA VAL A 84 2.65 13.32 6.59
C VAL A 84 3.54 13.89 7.69
N LYS A 85 3.38 13.41 8.94
CA LYS A 85 4.17 13.87 10.08
C LYS A 85 5.65 13.51 9.97
N THR A 86 5.96 12.36 9.38
CA THR A 86 7.34 11.86 9.30
C THR A 86 8.12 12.53 8.18
N LEU A 87 7.46 12.77 7.04
CA LEU A 87 8.09 13.29 5.82
C LEU A 87 7.92 14.81 5.66
N ASP A 88 7.17 15.45 6.57
CA ASP A 88 6.82 16.88 6.53
C ASP A 88 6.31 17.32 5.15
N CYS A 89 5.44 16.50 4.57
CA CYS A 89 4.90 16.67 3.23
C CYS A 89 3.38 16.68 3.28
N ASP A 90 2.78 17.42 2.34
CA ASP A 90 1.33 17.44 2.20
C ASP A 90 0.76 16.03 1.90
N GLN A 91 -0.42 15.74 2.46
CA GLN A 91 -1.06 14.43 2.34
C GLN A 91 -1.33 14.05 0.88
N ALA A 92 -1.74 15.01 0.03
CA ALA A 92 -2.01 14.74 -1.38
C ALA A 92 -0.73 14.35 -2.13
N THR A 93 0.41 14.92 -1.74
CA THR A 93 1.73 14.58 -2.29
C THR A 93 2.09 13.14 -1.97
N ILE A 94 1.89 12.71 -0.73
CA ILE A 94 2.15 11.32 -0.31
C ILE A 94 1.22 10.35 -1.04
N VAL A 95 -0.07 10.64 -1.14
CA VAL A 95 -1.03 9.79 -1.87
C VAL A 95 -0.65 9.66 -3.34
N LYS A 96 -0.29 10.75 -4.01
CA LYS A 96 0.17 10.74 -5.41
C LYS A 96 1.42 9.88 -5.58
N HIS A 97 2.34 9.93 -4.63
CA HIS A 97 3.55 9.11 -4.65
C HIS A 97 3.27 7.62 -4.41
N LEU A 98 2.39 7.28 -3.46
CA LEU A 98 1.95 5.90 -3.23
C LEU A 98 1.26 5.31 -4.48
N HIS A 99 0.38 6.08 -5.13
CA HIS A 99 -0.20 5.66 -6.41
C HIS A 99 0.86 5.47 -7.51
N GLY A 100 1.87 6.34 -7.56
CA GLY A 100 3.00 6.19 -8.50
C GLY A 100 3.87 4.96 -8.23
N LEU A 101 3.82 4.42 -7.00
CA LEU A 101 4.47 3.17 -6.61
C LEU A 101 3.61 1.93 -6.90
N GLY A 102 2.33 2.11 -7.25
CA GLY A 102 1.38 1.02 -7.39
C GLY A 102 0.72 0.61 -6.07
N ASP A 103 1.00 1.33 -4.97
CA ASP A 103 0.39 1.08 -3.68
C ASP A 103 -1.04 1.61 -3.67
N SER A 104 -1.97 0.77 -3.23
CA SER A 104 -3.39 1.12 -3.11
C SER A 104 -3.89 0.84 -1.71
N LYS A 105 -4.90 1.58 -1.29
CA LYS A 105 -5.53 1.36 0.01
C LYS A 105 -6.30 0.04 -0.01
N ILE A 106 -5.76 -0.96 0.67
CA ILE A 106 -6.47 -2.20 0.95
C ILE A 106 -7.27 -1.98 2.24
N VAL A 107 -8.59 -2.09 2.16
CA VAL A 107 -9.42 -2.21 3.36
C VAL A 107 -9.27 -3.65 3.81
N SER A 108 -8.67 -3.88 4.98
CA SER A 108 -8.54 -5.23 5.52
C SER A 108 -9.92 -5.86 5.62
N THR A 109 -10.16 -6.87 4.79
CA THR A 109 -11.29 -7.79 4.95
C THR A 109 -11.15 -8.47 6.31
N TRP A 110 -12.26 -8.80 6.95
CA TRP A 110 -12.25 -9.51 8.23
C TRP A 110 -11.32 -10.72 8.15
N VAL A 111 -10.19 -10.64 8.84
CA VAL A 111 -9.23 -11.73 8.95
C VAL A 111 -9.66 -12.56 10.15
N PRO A 112 -9.83 -13.87 10.01
CA PRO A 112 -10.05 -14.75 11.15
C PRO A 112 -8.98 -14.53 12.24
N PRO A 113 -9.28 -14.90 13.49
CA PRO A 113 -8.37 -14.73 14.62
C PRO A 113 -6.94 -15.17 14.29
N GLU A 114 -5.96 -14.43 14.81
CA GLU A 114 -4.55 -14.77 14.63
C GLU A 114 -4.26 -16.15 15.24
N LEU A 115 -3.89 -17.10 14.38
CA LEU A 115 -3.59 -18.47 14.80
C LEU A 115 -2.24 -18.53 15.51
N HIS A 116 -2.16 -19.32 16.57
CA HIS A 116 -0.90 -19.60 17.24
C HIS A 116 0.01 -20.45 16.35
N ARG A 117 1.33 -20.43 16.61
CA ARG A 117 2.31 -21.19 15.82
C ARG A 117 2.03 -22.70 15.81
N SER A 118 1.59 -23.24 16.95
CA SER A 118 1.17 -24.64 17.08
C SER A 118 0.02 -24.97 16.14
N ASP A 119 -0.99 -24.10 16.07
CA ASP A 119 -2.19 -24.34 15.28
C ASP A 119 -1.88 -24.25 13.79
N LYS A 120 -0.99 -23.33 13.40
CA LYS A 120 -0.46 -23.25 12.03
C LYS A 120 0.28 -24.53 11.64
N ALA A 121 1.17 -25.02 12.50
CA ALA A 121 1.91 -26.27 12.24
C ALA A 121 0.98 -27.48 12.16
N CYS A 122 -0.01 -27.56 13.06
CA CYS A 122 -1.04 -28.60 13.03
C CYS A 122 -1.83 -28.58 11.72
N ARG A 123 -2.30 -27.41 11.28
CA ARG A 123 -3.02 -27.25 10.01
C ARG A 123 -2.19 -27.69 8.80
N VAL A 124 -0.90 -27.33 8.77
CA VAL A 124 0.01 -27.74 7.68
C VAL A 124 0.19 -29.25 7.68
N SER A 125 0.47 -29.86 8.85
CA SER A 125 0.66 -31.31 8.96
C SER A 125 -0.59 -32.10 8.55
N ILE A 126 -1.78 -31.64 8.93
CA ILE A 126 -3.05 -32.27 8.51
C ILE A 126 -3.22 -32.14 7.00
N ALA A 127 -2.99 -30.95 6.43
CA ALA A 127 -3.12 -30.72 4.99
C ALA A 127 -2.13 -31.57 4.18
N GLU A 128 -0.87 -31.67 4.62
CA GLU A 128 0.14 -32.54 4.01
C GLU A 128 -0.29 -34.01 4.06
N SER A 129 -0.81 -34.46 5.19
CA SER A 129 -1.27 -35.84 5.36
C SER A 129 -2.45 -36.18 4.45
N LEU A 130 -3.42 -35.25 4.33
CA LEU A 130 -4.57 -35.40 3.42
C LEU A 130 -4.14 -35.34 1.95
N PHE A 131 -3.17 -34.50 1.61
CA PHE A 131 -2.67 -34.34 0.25
C PHE A 131 -1.81 -35.53 -0.22
N LEU A 132 -1.02 -36.12 0.69
CA LEU A 132 -0.14 -37.25 0.41
C LEU A 132 -0.84 -38.62 0.57
N CYS A 133 -2.13 -38.64 0.92
CA CYS A 133 -2.90 -39.86 1.02
C CYS A 133 -2.86 -40.60 -0.35
N PRO A 134 -2.45 -41.88 -0.41
CA PRO A 134 -2.35 -42.61 -1.66
C PRO A 134 -3.69 -42.59 -2.41
N HIS A 135 -3.63 -42.23 -3.69
CA HIS A 135 -4.74 -42.09 -4.64
C HIS A 135 -5.47 -43.43 -4.94
N GLU A 136 -5.43 -44.42 -4.05
CA GLU A 136 -6.06 -45.74 -4.29
C GLU A 136 -7.57 -45.63 -4.52
N LYS A 137 -8.20 -44.57 -4.02
CA LYS A 137 -9.57 -44.14 -4.35
C LYS A 137 -9.66 -42.62 -4.31
N ASP A 138 -10.50 -42.02 -5.16
CA ASP A 138 -10.87 -40.61 -5.09
C ASP A 138 -11.74 -40.37 -3.84
N PHE A 139 -11.12 -40.38 -2.66
CA PHE A 139 -11.79 -40.26 -1.36
C PHE A 139 -12.65 -38.98 -1.26
N GLN A 140 -12.37 -37.99 -2.09
CA GLN A 140 -13.17 -36.78 -2.21
C GLN A 140 -14.65 -37.07 -2.57
N GLU A 141 -14.92 -38.13 -3.35
CA GLU A 141 -16.29 -38.54 -3.68
C GLU A 141 -17.02 -39.19 -2.48
N ASP A 142 -16.26 -39.74 -1.53
CA ASP A 142 -16.78 -40.37 -0.31
C ASP A 142 -16.91 -39.39 0.87
N ILE A 143 -16.38 -38.17 0.76
CA ILE A 143 -16.44 -37.18 1.84
C ILE A 143 -17.86 -36.60 1.94
N VAL A 144 -18.51 -36.89 3.06
CA VAL A 144 -19.69 -36.14 3.54
C VAL A 144 -19.21 -35.10 4.55
N THR A 145 -19.47 -33.81 4.27
CA THR A 145 -19.16 -32.70 5.18
C THR A 145 -20.43 -31.97 5.57
N GLY A 146 -20.46 -31.44 6.79
CA GLY A 146 -21.56 -30.61 7.29
C GLY A 146 -21.06 -29.52 8.23
N ASP A 147 -21.74 -28.39 8.22
CA ASP A 147 -21.47 -27.28 9.13
C ASP A 147 -22.77 -26.58 9.56
N GLU A 148 -22.73 -25.93 10.71
CA GLU A 148 -23.81 -25.13 11.26
C GLU A 148 -23.65 -23.68 10.84
N SER A 149 -24.69 -23.10 10.24
CA SER A 149 -24.68 -21.69 9.85
C SER A 149 -25.84 -20.92 10.44
N TRP A 150 -25.54 -19.70 10.90
CA TRP A 150 -26.53 -18.76 11.40
C TRP A 150 -26.98 -17.82 10.29
N GLY A 151 -28.28 -17.82 9.99
CA GLY A 151 -28.88 -16.99 8.95
C GLY A 151 -29.99 -16.09 9.52
N PRO A 152 -30.00 -14.77 9.24
CA PRO A 152 -31.15 -13.96 9.59
C PRO A 152 -32.34 -14.29 8.67
N VAL A 153 -33.55 -14.38 9.24
CA VAL A 153 -34.82 -14.60 8.51
C VAL A 153 -35.04 -13.58 7.39
N ARG A 154 -34.48 -12.36 7.53
CA ARG A 154 -34.40 -11.37 6.45
C ARG A 154 -33.00 -10.78 6.35
N LYS A 155 -32.28 -11.09 5.27
CA LYS A 155 -31.07 -10.35 4.88
C LYS A 155 -31.48 -9.01 4.25
N ARG A 156 -31.46 -7.92 5.03
CA ARG A 156 -31.44 -6.57 4.44
C ARG A 156 -30.01 -6.29 4.01
N TYR A 157 -29.72 -6.45 2.73
CA TYR A 157 -28.52 -5.83 2.17
C TYR A 157 -28.71 -4.33 2.26
N THR A 158 -27.92 -3.66 3.10
CA THR A 158 -27.77 -2.21 2.98
C THR A 158 -27.04 -2.00 1.66
N THR A 159 -27.78 -1.71 0.58
CA THR A 159 -27.19 -1.07 -0.58
C THR A 159 -26.69 0.28 -0.09
N ALA A 160 -25.42 0.36 0.29
CA ALA A 160 -24.80 1.65 0.53
C ALA A 160 -24.88 2.41 -0.82
N PRO A 161 -25.63 3.52 -0.90
CA PRO A 161 -25.56 4.35 -2.09
C PRO A 161 -24.10 4.78 -2.24
N MET A 162 -23.53 4.58 -3.42
CA MET A 162 -22.22 5.14 -3.79
C MET A 162 -22.34 6.66 -3.95
N ASP A 163 -22.71 7.37 -2.88
CA ASP A 163 -22.70 8.82 -2.84
C ASP A 163 -21.69 9.29 -1.77
N PRO A 164 -20.53 9.82 -2.19
CA PRO A 164 -19.46 10.25 -1.28
C PRO A 164 -19.83 11.48 -0.43
N THR A 165 -21.02 12.08 -0.58
CA THR A 165 -21.37 13.34 0.09
C THR A 165 -22.26 13.22 1.33
N ARG A 166 -22.78 12.04 1.69
CA ARG A 166 -23.70 11.94 2.83
C ARG A 166 -23.00 11.78 4.19
N LYS A 167 -22.92 12.87 4.95
CA LYS A 167 -22.60 12.84 6.38
C LYS A 167 -23.77 12.22 7.18
N THR A 168 -23.41 11.38 8.15
CA THR A 168 -24.24 10.67 9.14
C THR A 168 -24.92 9.38 8.69
N THR A 169 -24.40 8.27 9.21
CA THR A 169 -25.19 7.10 9.57
C THR A 169 -25.32 7.10 11.09
N THR A 170 -26.56 7.25 11.56
CA THR A 170 -26.93 6.96 12.95
C THR A 170 -26.53 5.53 13.26
N LYS A 171 -25.78 5.33 14.34
CA LYS A 171 -25.48 4.00 14.89
C LYS A 171 -26.80 3.25 15.02
N THR A 172 -27.01 2.20 14.23
CA THR A 172 -27.96 1.16 14.57
C THR A 172 -27.42 0.50 15.82
N GLY A 173 -27.89 0.96 16.97
CA GLY A 173 -27.75 0.20 18.21
C GLY A 173 -28.24 -1.22 17.93
N LYS A 174 -27.54 -2.22 18.49
CA LYS A 174 -28.03 -3.60 18.53
C LYS A 174 -29.35 -3.58 19.30
N SER A 175 -30.45 -3.31 18.59
CA SER A 175 -31.77 -3.39 19.19
C SER A 175 -32.01 -4.87 19.46
N ARG A 176 -32.45 -5.12 20.68
CA ARG A 176 -32.74 -6.42 21.30
C ARG A 176 -33.89 -7.19 20.60
N ALA A 177 -34.18 -6.84 19.34
CA ALA A 177 -35.34 -7.22 18.55
C ALA A 177 -35.00 -8.03 17.28
N ALA A 178 -33.75 -8.49 17.12
CA ALA A 178 -33.42 -9.57 16.20
C ALA A 178 -33.52 -10.87 16.97
N ARG A 179 -34.74 -11.37 17.16
CA ARG A 179 -34.99 -12.61 17.90
C ARG A 179 -35.92 -13.50 17.10
N GLU A 180 -35.41 -13.92 15.95
CA GLU A 180 -35.93 -15.04 15.16
C GLU A 180 -34.69 -15.72 14.53
N GLU A 181 -34.01 -16.57 15.33
CA GLU A 181 -32.67 -17.14 15.12
C GLU A 181 -32.72 -18.61 14.64
N GLY A 182 -33.15 -18.88 13.41
CA GLY A 182 -33.12 -20.26 12.90
C GLY A 182 -31.69 -20.73 12.61
N SER A 183 -31.23 -21.81 13.23
CA SER A 183 -29.96 -22.45 12.83
C SER A 183 -30.22 -23.40 11.66
N SER A 184 -29.45 -23.28 10.59
CA SER A 184 -29.50 -24.22 9.45
C SER A 184 -28.22 -25.05 9.47
N MET A 185 -28.36 -26.36 9.55
CA MET A 185 -27.25 -27.27 9.26
C MET A 185 -27.25 -27.60 7.77
N MET A 186 -26.11 -27.43 7.11
CA MET A 186 -25.96 -27.77 5.69
C MET A 186 -24.88 -28.86 5.58
N LEU A 187 -25.29 -30.08 5.23
CA LEU A 187 -24.37 -31.11 4.74
C LEU A 187 -24.23 -30.94 3.21
N VAL A 188 -22.99 -30.86 2.74
CA VAL A 188 -22.63 -30.58 1.33
C VAL A 188 -23.30 -31.59 0.40
N GLY A 189 -23.89 -31.08 -0.69
CA GLY A 189 -24.62 -31.89 -1.68
C GLY A 189 -26.06 -32.22 -1.32
N MET A 190 -26.78 -31.36 -0.57
CA MET A 190 -28.22 -31.51 -0.23
C MET A 190 -28.65 -32.95 0.15
N LEU A 191 -27.81 -33.71 0.87
CA LEU A 191 -28.24 -35.01 1.40
C LEU A 191 -29.27 -34.82 2.51
N TYR A 192 -29.03 -33.84 3.38
CA TYR A 192 -29.93 -33.48 4.48
C TYR A 192 -29.69 -32.02 4.91
N HIS A 193 -30.77 -31.33 5.28
CA HIS A 193 -30.70 -30.03 5.94
C HIS A 193 -31.85 -29.91 6.95
N GLU A 194 -31.57 -29.31 8.10
CA GLU A 194 -32.57 -29.04 9.13
C GLU A 194 -32.48 -27.57 9.56
N PHE A 195 -33.65 -26.94 9.68
CA PHE A 195 -33.81 -25.62 10.28
C PHE A 195 -34.33 -25.77 11.70
N LEU A 196 -33.51 -25.40 12.69
CA LEU A 196 -33.98 -25.30 14.07
C LEU A 196 -34.76 -24.01 14.29
N ARG A 197 -35.57 -24.02 15.35
CA ARG A 197 -36.31 -22.85 15.80
C ARG A 197 -35.39 -21.78 16.36
N SER A 198 -35.93 -20.57 16.42
CA SER A 198 -35.26 -19.33 16.80
C SER A 198 -34.55 -19.31 18.16
N ASP A 199 -34.81 -20.31 18.98
CA ASP A 199 -34.45 -20.40 20.38
C ASP A 199 -33.75 -21.72 20.71
N VAL A 200 -33.49 -22.55 19.69
CA VAL A 200 -32.89 -23.87 19.85
C VAL A 200 -31.50 -23.87 19.22
N THR A 201 -30.51 -24.19 20.04
CA THR A 201 -29.13 -24.44 19.61
C THR A 201 -28.92 -25.94 19.47
N VAL A 202 -28.04 -26.35 18.55
CA VAL A 202 -27.64 -27.76 18.44
C VAL A 202 -26.94 -28.19 19.75
N THR A 203 -27.54 -29.13 20.46
CA THR A 203 -26.93 -29.83 21.59
C THR A 203 -26.43 -31.20 21.13
N GLY A 204 -25.59 -31.86 21.93
CA GLY A 204 -25.07 -33.19 21.59
C GLY A 204 -26.17 -34.22 21.27
N ASP A 205 -27.30 -34.16 21.98
CA ASP A 205 -28.44 -35.05 21.74
C ASP A 205 -29.12 -34.75 20.39
N ILE A 206 -29.31 -33.47 20.07
CA ILE A 206 -29.91 -33.04 18.79
C ILE A 206 -28.98 -33.44 17.63
N TYR A 207 -27.68 -33.18 17.76
CA TYR A 207 -26.70 -33.56 16.74
C TYR A 207 -26.66 -35.08 16.53
N ALA A 208 -26.72 -35.87 17.61
CA ALA A 208 -26.74 -37.33 17.52
C ALA A 208 -28.00 -37.87 16.81
N THR A 209 -29.12 -37.13 16.84
CA THR A 209 -30.32 -37.50 16.06
C THR A 209 -30.26 -37.08 14.59
N GLN A 210 -29.34 -36.18 14.23
CA GLN A 210 -29.18 -35.65 12.88
C GLN A 210 -28.10 -36.38 12.06
N LEU A 211 -27.23 -37.15 12.71
CA LEU A 211 -26.25 -38.04 12.09
C LEU A 211 -26.89 -39.35 11.59
#